data_AF-A0A534MQM7-F1
#
_entry.id   AF-A0A534MQM7-F1
#
_cell.length_a   1.000
_cell.length_b   1.000
_cell.length_c   1.000
_cell.angle_alpha   90.00
_cell.angle_beta   90.00
_cell.angle_gamma   90.00
#
_symmetry.space_group_name_H-M   'P 1'
#
loop_
_entity.id
_entity.type
_entity.pdbx_description
1 polymer ?
#
loop_
_entity_poly.entity_id
_entity_poly.type
_entity_poly.pdbx_seq_one_letter_code
_entity_poly.pdbx_strand_id
1 'polypeptide(L)'
;MSWEKEERERGMTRREWVQIGIGAAAVASIAGLGGLVAGQILPPPFKFNGEVRETIQYTKFPTPQWWNAKAGTTVKVSDFQEWQGA
;
A
#
# COMPACT_ATOMS: atom_id res chain seq x y z
N MET A 1 5.58 33.97 45.17
CA MET A 1 4.25 33.75 44.58
C MET A 1 4.43 33.33 43.14
N SER A 2 3.81 32.20 42.78
CA SER A 2 3.55 31.59 41.45
C SER A 2 4.51 31.89 40.28
N TRP A 3 5.47 30.98 40.07
CA TRP A 3 6.01 30.67 38.74
C TRP A 3 5.36 29.42 38.15
N GLU A 4 4.22 28.99 38.71
CA GLU A 4 3.36 27.95 38.15
C GLU A 4 2.57 28.50 36.96
N LYS A 5 3.21 28.64 35.80
CA LYS A 5 2.52 28.39 34.54
C LYS A 5 3.47 27.61 33.66
N GLU A 6 3.51 26.31 33.92
CA GLU A 6 3.76 25.32 32.88
C GLU A 6 3.00 25.77 31.63
N GLU A 7 3.75 26.13 30.59
CA GLU A 7 3.22 26.18 29.23
C GLU A 7 2.79 24.76 28.88
N ARG A 8 1.56 24.43 29.26
CA ARG A 8 0.94 23.15 28.97
C ARG A 8 0.82 23.07 27.45
N GLU A 9 1.67 22.26 26.81
CA GLU A 9 1.60 21.97 25.37
C GLU A 9 0.15 21.64 25.02
N ARG A 10 -0.53 22.57 24.34
CA ARG A 10 -1.95 22.42 24.03
C ARG A 10 -2.06 21.43 22.88
N GLY A 11 -2.19 20.15 23.20
CA GLY A 11 -2.45 19.10 22.22
C GLY A 11 -3.65 19.44 21.35
N MET A 12 -3.63 18.98 20.09
CA MET A 12 -4.71 19.23 19.13
C MET A 12 -6.05 18.74 19.65
N THR A 13 -7.08 19.56 19.46
CA THR A 13 -8.45 19.23 19.84
C THR A 13 -9.06 18.23 18.87
N ARG A 14 -10.07 17.47 19.32
CA ARG A 14 -10.80 16.52 18.46
C ARG A 14 -11.37 17.17 17.19
N ARG A 15 -11.79 18.44 17.29
CA ARG A 15 -12.32 19.21 16.16
C ARG A 15 -11.24 19.51 15.12
N GLU A 16 -10.05 19.88 15.57
CA GLU A 16 -8.89 20.15 14.69
C GLU A 16 -8.49 18.88 13.92
N TRP A 17 -8.48 17.72 14.61
CA TRP A 17 -8.25 16.42 13.94
C TRP A 17 -9.29 16.10 12.87
N VAL A 18 -10.58 16.36 13.15
CA VAL A 18 -11.65 16.14 12.17
C VAL A 18 -11.51 17.07 10.96
N GLN A 19 -11.17 18.34 11.19
CA GLN A 19 -10.95 19.31 10.10
C GLN A 19 -9.78 18.92 9.21
N ILE A 20 -8.67 18.45 9.80
CA ILE A 20 -7.53 17.92 9.05
C ILE A 20 -7.93 16.69 8.25
N GLY A 21 -8.67 15.75 8.85
CA GLY A 21 -9.14 14.54 8.19
C GLY A 21 -10.02 14.84 6.97
N ILE A 22 -10.97 15.78 7.10
CA ILE A 22 -11.83 16.21 5.99
C ILE A 22 -11.00 16.86 4.87
N GLY A 23 -10.06 17.73 5.22
CA GLY A 23 -9.16 18.36 4.25
C GLY A 23 -8.31 17.34 3.49
N ALA A 24 -7.71 16.39 4.20
CA ALA A 24 -6.91 15.32 3.61
C ALA A 24 -7.74 14.42 2.69
N ALA A 25 -8.95 14.05 3.10
CA ALA A 25 -9.86 13.25 2.29
C ALA A 25 -10.28 13.96 0.98
N ALA A 26 -10.58 15.26 1.06
CA ALA A 26 -10.91 16.06 -0.11
C ALA A 26 -9.74 16.12 -1.11
N VAL A 27 -8.52 16.40 -0.65
CA VAL A 27 -7.33 16.42 -1.51
C VAL A 27 -7.05 15.06 -2.15
N ALA A 28 -7.13 13.98 -1.36
CA ALA A 28 -6.93 12.62 -1.86
C ALA A 28 -7.96 12.23 -2.94
N SER A 29 -9.23 12.63 -2.76
CA SER A 29 -10.28 12.36 -3.73
C SER A 29 -10.07 13.06 -5.07
N ILE A 30 -9.63 14.33 -5.06
CA ILE A 30 -9.32 15.09 -6.28
C ILE A 30 -8.12 14.49 -7.00
N ALA A 31 -7.05 14.16 -6.26
CA ALA A 31 -5.86 13.53 -6.82
C ALA A 31 -6.18 12.15 -7.43
N GLY A 32 -7.00 11.33 -6.76
CA GLY A 32 -7.45 10.04 -7.26
C GLY A 32 -8.26 10.14 -8.55
N LEU A 33 -9.23 11.06 -8.61
CA LEU A 33 -10.01 11.31 -9.83
C LEU A 33 -9.14 11.83 -10.98
N GLY A 34 -8.22 12.76 -10.68
CA GLY A 34 -7.25 13.27 -11.65
C GLY A 34 -6.36 12.17 -12.23
N GLY A 35 -5.89 11.24 -11.40
CA GLY A 35 -5.10 10.10 -11.83
C GLY A 35 -5.86 9.14 -12.76
N LEU A 36 -7.13 8.86 -12.45
CA LEU A 36 -7.99 8.01 -13.29
C LEU A 36 -8.26 8.63 -14.67
N VAL A 37 -8.61 9.92 -14.71
CA VAL A 37 -8.87 10.64 -15.97
C VAL A 37 -7.60 10.79 -16.79
N ALA A 38 -6.47 11.15 -16.17
CA ALA A 38 -5.19 11.26 -16.84
C ALA A 38 -4.75 9.91 -17.45
N GLY A 39 -5.01 8.79 -16.78
CA GLY A 39 -4.70 7.44 -17.29
C GLY A 39 -5.51 7.02 -18.53
N GLN A 40 -6.64 7.67 -18.82
CA GLN A 40 -7.42 7.41 -20.04
C GLN A 40 -6.91 8.20 -21.25
N ILE A 41 -6.32 9.38 -21.02
CA ILE A 41 -5.91 10.32 -22.08
C ILE A 41 -4.43 10.17 -22.39
N LEU A 42 -3.61 9.93 -21.37
CA LEU A 42 -2.18 9.71 -21.54
C LEU A 42 -1.96 8.21 -21.80
N PRO A 43 -1.29 7.82 -22.90
CA PRO A 43 -0.91 6.44 -23.09
C PRO A 43 -0.09 6.01 -21.87
N PRO A 44 -0.37 4.82 -21.29
CA PRO A 44 0.32 4.38 -20.11
C PRO A 44 1.84 4.40 -20.38
N PRO A 45 2.65 5.02 -19.51
CA PRO A 45 4.09 5.16 -19.73
C PRO A 45 4.80 3.79 -19.83
N PHE A 46 4.12 2.73 -19.37
CA PHE A 46 4.53 1.35 -19.52
C PHE A 46 3.36 0.54 -20.09
N LYS A 47 3.56 -0.05 -21.28
CA LYS A 47 2.71 -1.14 -21.76
C LYS A 47 3.29 -2.43 -21.21
N PHE A 48 2.59 -3.10 -20.29
CA PHE A 48 2.97 -4.42 -19.83
C PHE A 48 2.85 -5.39 -21.02
N ASN A 49 3.99 -5.83 -21.57
CA ASN A 49 4.05 -6.80 -22.68
C ASN A 49 4.04 -8.25 -22.19
N GLY A 50 3.39 -8.53 -21.06
CA GLY A 50 3.24 -9.87 -20.52
C GLY A 50 1.84 -10.42 -20.73
N GLU A 51 1.72 -11.75 -20.78
CA GLU A 51 0.42 -12.42 -20.74
C GLU A 51 -0.16 -12.25 -19.33
N VAL A 52 -1.34 -11.65 -19.22
CA VAL A 52 -2.07 -11.60 -17.94
C VAL A 52 -2.57 -13.01 -17.68
N ARG A 53 -1.88 -13.72 -16.78
CA ARG A 53 -2.28 -15.06 -16.34
C ARG A 53 -2.96 -14.93 -14.98
N GLU A 54 -4.15 -15.51 -14.85
CA GLU A 54 -4.87 -15.60 -13.57
C GLU A 54 -4.21 -16.57 -12.57
N THR A 55 -3.10 -17.20 -12.96
CA THR A 55 -2.33 -18.13 -12.13
C THR A 55 -1.13 -17.44 -11.50
N ILE A 56 -1.03 -17.50 -10.17
CA ILE A 56 0.16 -17.09 -9.43
C ILE A 56 1.17 -18.25 -9.47
N GLN A 57 2.44 -17.95 -9.75
CA GLN A 57 3.53 -18.94 -9.79
C GLN A 57 4.61 -18.61 -8.78
N TYR A 58 5.32 -19.64 -8.34
CA TYR A 58 6.52 -19.49 -7.52
C TYR A 58 7.63 -18.76 -8.26
N THR A 59 8.18 -17.75 -7.61
CA THR A 59 9.39 -17.04 -8.05
C THR A 59 10.61 -17.58 -7.30
N LYS A 60 11.79 -17.43 -7.92
CA LYS A 60 13.06 -17.80 -7.29
C LYS A 60 13.80 -16.53 -6.89
N PHE A 61 14.15 -16.42 -5.60
CA PHE A 61 15.00 -15.34 -5.11
C PHE A 61 16.47 -15.76 -5.09
N PRO A 62 17.42 -14.81 -5.17
CA PRO A 62 18.85 -15.09 -4.96
C PRO A 62 19.13 -15.65 -3.58
N THR A 63 18.40 -15.17 -2.57
CA THR A 63 18.45 -15.69 -1.20
C THR A 63 17.66 -17.00 -1.13
N PRO A 64 18.16 -18.03 -0.41
CA PRO A 64 17.42 -19.27 -0.22
C PRO A 64 16.07 -19.02 0.45
N GLN A 65 14.99 -19.38 -0.24
CA GLN A 65 13.64 -19.46 0.28
C GLN A 65 13.17 -20.90 0.19
N TRP A 66 12.32 -21.34 1.11
CA TRP A 66 11.83 -22.72 1.14
C TRP A 66 11.10 -23.11 -0.15
N TRP A 67 10.50 -22.13 -0.84
CA TRP A 67 9.79 -22.34 -2.11
C TRP A 67 10.67 -22.24 -3.36
N ASN A 68 11.98 -21.95 -3.25
CA ASN A 68 12.84 -21.75 -4.43
C ASN A 68 12.92 -22.99 -5.34
N ALA A 69 12.73 -24.21 -4.78
CA ALA A 69 12.67 -25.45 -5.56
C ALA A 69 11.38 -25.60 -6.38
N LYS A 70 10.33 -24.84 -6.03
CA LYS A 70 9.02 -24.86 -6.70
C LYS A 70 8.92 -23.81 -7.83
N ALA A 71 9.98 -23.07 -8.13
CA ALA A 71 9.98 -21.96 -9.10
C ALA A 71 9.41 -22.35 -10.47
N GLY A 72 8.52 -21.51 -11.01
CA GLY A 72 7.81 -21.74 -12.28
C GLY A 72 6.60 -22.68 -12.18
N THR A 73 6.29 -23.21 -10.99
CA THR A 73 5.05 -23.97 -10.75
C THR A 73 3.96 -23.07 -10.17
N THR A 74 2.70 -23.45 -10.37
CA THR A 74 1.54 -22.69 -9.84
C THR A 74 1.44 -22.86 -8.33
N VAL A 75 1.13 -21.76 -7.62
CA VAL A 75 0.90 -21.75 -6.17
C VAL A 75 -0.36 -22.53 -5.85
N LYS A 76 -0.29 -23.44 -4.88
CA LYS A 76 -1.43 -24.25 -4.43
C LYS A 76 -1.90 -23.78 -3.06
N VAL A 77 -3.18 -23.97 -2.77
CA VAL A 77 -3.75 -23.63 -1.45
C VAL A 77 -3.05 -24.40 -0.32
N SER A 78 -2.63 -25.64 -0.57
CA SER A 78 -1.88 -26.46 0.41
C SER A 78 -0.57 -25.81 0.84
N ASP A 79 0.04 -25.00 -0.02
CA ASP A 79 1.32 -24.39 0.28
C ASP A 79 1.21 -23.25 1.32
N PHE A 80 0.02 -22.66 1.52
CA PHE A 80 -0.18 -21.66 2.59
C PHE A 80 0.02 -22.24 3.99
N GLN A 81 -0.06 -23.55 4.17
CA GLN A 81 0.34 -24.20 5.43
C GLN A 81 1.86 -24.16 5.62
N GLU A 82 2.62 -24.27 4.53
CA GLU A 82 4.10 -24.13 4.53
C GLU A 82 4.53 -22.67 4.77
N TRP A 83 3.66 -21.68 4.53
CA TRP A 83 3.89 -20.25 4.77
C TRP A 83 3.88 -19.83 6.26
N GLN A 84 3.50 -20.71 7.20
CA GLN A 84 3.26 -20.40 8.63
C GLN A 84 4.51 -20.01 9.46
N GLY A 85 5.56 -19.46 8.85
CA GLY A 85 6.76 -19.02 9.57
C GLY A 85 7.91 -18.52 8.69
N ALA A 86 7.63 -18.08 7.45
CA ALA A 86 8.57 -17.35 6.61
C ALA A 86 8.50 -15.84 6.88
#